data_AF-A0A3D0ERI4-F1
#
_entry.id   AF-A0A3D0ERI4-F1
#
_cell.length_a   1.000
_cell.length_b   1.000
_cell.length_c   1.000
_cell.angle_alpha   90.00
_cell.angle_beta   90.00
_cell.angle_gamma   90.00
#
_symmetry.space_group_name_H-M   'P 1'
#
loop_
_entity.id
_entity.type
_entity.pdbx_description
1 polymer ?
#
loop_
_entity_poly.entity_id
_entity_poly.type
_entity_poly.pdbx_seq_one_letter_code
_entity_poly.pdbx_strand_id
1 'polypeptide(L)'
;LVARLVERTTELKIGNGIVNEPDMGPLVTGAHLEKVKGYIEKGVSEGASLIVDGRNISVAGHENGFFIGGCLFDHVTPDMTIYKEEIF
;
A
#
# COMPACT_ATOMS: atom_id res chain seq x y z
N LEU A 1 13.04 1.91 15.41
CA LEU A 1 13.01 1.29 14.06
C LEU A 1 11.72 1.63 13.33
N VAL A 2 10.54 1.28 13.88
CA VAL A 2 9.22 1.57 13.29
C VAL A 2 9.05 3.03 12.85
N ALA A 3 9.41 4.01 13.70
CA ALA A 3 9.31 5.43 13.36
C ALA A 3 10.05 5.82 12.07
N ARG A 4 11.24 5.25 11.83
CA ARG A 4 12.01 5.49 10.59
C ARG A 4 11.37 4.83 9.37
N LEU A 5 10.73 3.68 9.56
CA LEU A 5 10.00 3.01 8.48
C LEU A 5 8.76 3.82 8.11
N VAL A 6 7.99 4.30 9.11
CA VAL A 6 6.84 5.19 8.89
C VAL A 6 7.25 6.41 8.08
N GLU A 7 8.28 7.15 8.53
CA GLU A 7 8.80 8.33 7.83
C GLU A 7 9.14 8.02 6.37
N ARG A 8 9.97 7.00 6.13
CA ARG A 8 10.37 6.61 4.78
C ARG A 8 9.23 6.14 3.91
N THR A 9 8.25 5.41 4.46
CA THR A 9 7.07 4.95 3.72
C THR A 9 6.17 6.12 3.34
N THR A 10 6.02 7.12 4.19
CA THR A 10 5.23 8.33 3.89
C THR A 10 5.89 9.26 2.87
N GLU A 11 7.23 9.22 2.75
CA GLU A 11 7.98 10.02 1.78
C GLU A 11 7.98 9.44 0.36
N LEU A 12 7.48 8.21 0.17
CA LEU A 12 7.48 7.53 -1.13
C LEU A 12 6.71 8.36 -2.16
N LYS A 13 7.38 8.72 -3.25
CA LYS A 13 6.77 9.41 -4.38
C LYS A 13 6.05 8.39 -5.25
N ILE A 14 4.74 8.46 -5.25
CA ILE A 14 3.89 7.63 -6.10
C ILE A 14 3.52 8.43 -7.35
N GLY A 15 3.73 7.84 -8.53
CA GLY A 15 3.47 8.58 -9.75
C GLY A 15 3.57 7.76 -11.03
N ASN A 16 3.40 8.44 -12.15
CA ASN A 16 3.62 7.86 -13.46
C ASN A 16 5.11 7.51 -13.65
N GLY A 17 5.42 6.25 -13.92
CA GLY A 17 6.80 5.77 -14.09
C GLY A 17 7.59 6.40 -15.24
N ILE A 18 6.93 7.16 -16.13
CA ILE A 18 7.58 7.88 -17.24
C ILE A 18 8.06 9.27 -16.82
N VAL A 19 7.42 9.89 -15.83
CA VAL A 19 7.60 11.30 -15.47
C VAL A 19 8.16 11.42 -14.06
N ASN A 20 9.28 12.13 -13.91
CA ASN A 20 9.91 12.44 -12.62
C ASN A 20 10.38 11.24 -11.78
N GLU A 21 10.53 10.06 -12.39
CA GLU A 21 11.09 8.83 -11.76
C GLU A 21 10.56 8.60 -10.33
N PRO A 22 9.26 8.31 -10.18
CA PRO A 22 8.66 8.09 -8.87
C PRO A 22 9.27 6.83 -8.21
N ASP A 23 9.28 6.80 -6.88
CA ASP A 23 9.72 5.63 -6.12
C ASP A 23 8.81 4.41 -6.38
N MET A 24 7.53 4.64 -6.66
CA MET A 24 6.58 3.58 -7.02
C MET A 24 5.62 4.01 -8.14
N GLY A 25 5.37 3.07 -9.06
CA GLY A 25 4.40 3.20 -10.15
C GLY A 25 3.01 2.62 -9.82
N PRO A 26 2.09 2.57 -10.80
CA PRO A 26 0.79 1.95 -10.62
C PRO A 26 0.89 0.42 -10.59
N LEU A 27 -0.15 -0.21 -10.05
CA LEU A 27 -0.38 -1.64 -10.21
C LEU A 27 -0.83 -1.97 -11.64
N VAL A 28 -0.68 -3.25 -12.02
CA VAL A 28 -0.91 -3.69 -13.41
C VAL A 28 -2.38 -3.59 -13.85
N THR A 29 -3.35 -3.79 -12.95
CA THR A 29 -4.78 -3.77 -13.27
C THR A 29 -5.62 -3.26 -12.10
N GLY A 30 -6.84 -2.79 -12.40
CA GLY A 30 -7.82 -2.43 -11.36
C GLY A 30 -8.23 -3.62 -10.48
N ALA A 31 -8.34 -4.82 -11.06
CA ALA A 31 -8.61 -6.03 -10.28
C ALA A 31 -7.49 -6.34 -9.27
N HIS A 32 -6.24 -6.09 -9.67
CA HIS A 32 -5.10 -6.20 -8.76
C HIS A 32 -5.18 -5.17 -7.63
N LEU A 33 -5.51 -3.90 -7.93
CA LEU A 33 -5.71 -2.86 -6.91
C LEU A 33 -6.76 -3.23 -5.88
N GLU A 34 -7.93 -3.71 -6.34
CA GLU A 34 -9.00 -4.12 -5.44
C GLU A 34 -8.63 -5.34 -4.60
N LYS A 35 -7.86 -6.30 -5.15
CA LYS A 35 -7.31 -7.42 -4.37
C LYS A 35 -6.40 -6.91 -3.26
N VAL A 36 -5.45 -6.01 -3.55
CA VAL A 36 -4.52 -5.45 -2.54
C VAL A 36 -5.27 -4.67 -1.47
N LYS A 37 -6.23 -3.81 -1.85
CA LYS A 37 -7.10 -3.12 -0.89
C LYS A 37 -7.86 -4.09 0.02
N GLY A 38 -8.33 -5.22 -0.54
CA GLY A 38 -8.96 -6.28 0.21
C GLY A 38 -8.04 -6.91 1.27
N TYR A 39 -6.77 -7.14 0.96
CA TYR A 39 -5.79 -7.61 1.96
C TYR A 39 -5.53 -6.59 3.06
N ILE A 40 -5.44 -5.31 2.69
CA ILE A 40 -5.26 -4.24 3.68
C ILE A 40 -6.44 -4.23 4.66
N GLU A 41 -7.66 -4.33 4.14
CA GLU A 41 -8.85 -4.39 4.97
C GLU A 41 -8.87 -5.65 5.85
N LYS A 42 -8.48 -6.82 5.31
CA LYS A 42 -8.35 -8.06 6.09
C LYS A 42 -7.38 -7.86 7.26
N GLY A 43 -6.20 -7.30 7.02
CA GLY A 43 -5.21 -7.03 8.07
C GLY A 43 -5.78 -6.18 9.20
N VAL A 44 -6.48 -5.10 8.86
CA VAL A 44 -7.17 -4.25 9.86
C VAL A 44 -8.24 -5.04 10.61
N SER A 45 -9.07 -5.81 9.89
CA SER A 45 -10.18 -6.57 10.48
C SER A 45 -9.71 -7.70 11.41
N GLU A 46 -8.51 -8.24 11.18
CA GLU A 46 -7.89 -9.28 12.00
C GLU A 46 -7.13 -8.71 13.20
N GLY A 47 -7.06 -7.37 13.33
CA GLY A 47 -6.48 -6.67 14.48
C GLY A 47 -5.06 -6.15 14.28
N ALA A 48 -4.51 -6.19 13.06
CA ALA A 48 -3.24 -5.54 12.77
C ALA A 48 -3.39 -4.01 12.82
N SER A 49 -2.36 -3.32 13.27
CA SER A 49 -2.31 -1.85 13.30
C SER A 49 -1.82 -1.33 11.96
N LEU A 50 -2.71 -0.74 11.14
CA LEU A 50 -2.31 -0.05 9.92
C LEU A 50 -1.76 1.34 10.28
N ILE A 51 -0.43 1.44 10.43
CA ILE A 51 0.25 2.65 10.88
C ILE A 51 0.60 3.61 9.73
N VAL A 52 0.61 3.12 8.48
CA VAL A 52 0.61 3.94 7.27
C VAL A 52 -0.41 3.37 6.30
N ASP A 53 -1.38 4.18 5.88
CA ASP A 53 -2.45 3.77 4.95
C ASP A 53 -2.29 4.47 3.60
N GLY A 54 -1.82 3.71 2.61
CA GLY A 54 -1.62 4.18 1.24
C GLY A 54 -2.82 4.01 0.31
N ARG A 55 -4.00 3.57 0.80
CA ARG A 55 -5.15 3.25 -0.07
C ARG A 55 -5.74 4.46 -0.80
N ASN A 56 -5.64 5.64 -0.20
CA ASN A 56 -6.33 6.85 -0.65
C ASN A 56 -5.35 7.87 -1.25
N ILE A 57 -4.65 7.47 -2.31
CA ILE A 57 -3.80 8.37 -3.07
C ILE A 57 -4.41 8.70 -4.42
N SER A 58 -4.13 9.90 -4.91
CA SER A 58 -4.48 10.34 -6.25
C SER A 58 -3.25 10.96 -6.90
N VAL A 59 -2.93 10.51 -8.11
CA VAL A 59 -1.82 11.04 -8.89
C VAL A 59 -2.40 12.03 -9.90
N ALA A 60 -1.97 13.29 -9.82
CA ALA A 60 -2.48 14.36 -10.67
C ALA A 60 -2.29 14.02 -12.16
N GLY A 61 -3.35 14.19 -12.95
CA GLY A 61 -3.39 13.83 -14.38
C GLY A 61 -3.54 12.33 -14.64
N HIS A 62 -3.60 11.50 -13.60
CA HIS A 62 -3.82 10.06 -13.67
C HIS A 62 -4.76 9.59 -12.56
N GLU A 63 -5.84 10.33 -12.31
CA GLU A 63 -6.79 10.11 -11.22
C GLU A 63 -7.51 8.75 -11.33
N ASN A 64 -7.63 8.22 -12.56
CA ASN A 64 -8.21 6.91 -12.85
C ASN A 64 -7.16 5.77 -12.91
N GLY A 65 -5.90 6.04 -12.54
CA GLY A 65 -4.84 5.05 -12.53
C GLY A 65 -4.91 4.10 -11.35
N PHE A 66 -4.25 2.95 -11.45
CA PHE A 66 -4.28 1.90 -10.42
C PHE A 66 -3.21 2.12 -9.36
N PHE A 67 -3.22 3.29 -8.73
CA PHE A 67 -2.19 3.66 -7.75
C PHE A 67 -2.54 3.21 -6.34
N ILE A 68 -1.51 2.79 -5.61
CA ILE A 68 -1.57 2.58 -4.17
C ILE A 68 -0.26 3.06 -3.54
N GLY A 69 -0.35 3.73 -2.41
CA GLY A 69 0.80 4.17 -1.64
C GLY A 69 1.38 3.06 -0.78
N GLY A 70 2.53 3.34 -0.17
CA GLY A 70 3.11 2.43 0.82
C GLY A 70 2.15 2.20 1.99
N CYS A 71 1.91 0.94 2.33
CA CYS A 71 1.11 0.55 3.48
C CYS A 71 2.02 -0.17 4.49
N LEU A 72 1.93 0.21 5.76
CA LEU A 72 2.75 -0.38 6.81
C LEU A 72 1.85 -0.88 7.94
N PHE A 73 1.91 -2.19 8.18
CA PHE A 73 1.25 -2.83 9.30
C PHE A 73 2.24 -3.04 10.46
N ASP A 74 1.74 -2.88 11.67
CA ASP A 74 2.41 -3.23 12.92
C ASP A 74 1.53 -4.20 13.73
N HIS A 75 2.15 -4.92 14.66
CA HIS A 75 1.49 -5.95 15.49
C HIS A 75 0.83 -7.09 14.68
N VAL A 76 1.40 -7.43 13.52
CA VAL A 76 0.97 -8.59 12.72
C VAL A 76 1.35 -9.88 13.43
N THR A 77 0.42 -10.82 13.56
CA THR A 77 0.68 -12.14 14.15
C THR A 77 0.75 -13.24 13.07
N PRO A 78 1.39 -14.38 13.36
CA PRO A 78 1.48 -15.49 12.41
C PRO A 78 0.13 -16.09 12.00
N ASP A 79 -0.95 -15.80 12.73
CA ASP A 79 -2.28 -16.31 12.46
C ASP A 79 -3.06 -15.50 11.41
N MET A 80 -2.63 -14.26 11.15
CA MET A 80 -3.29 -13.33 10.24
C MET A 80 -3.10 -13.72 8.77
N THR A 81 -4.10 -13.43 7.94
CA THR A 81 -4.10 -13.66 6.50
C THR A 81 -2.93 -12.93 5.84
N ILE A 82 -2.68 -11.66 6.23
CA ILE A 82 -1.59 -10.84 5.67
C ILE A 82 -0.18 -11.33 6.04
N TYR A 83 -0.06 -12.27 6.99
CA TYR A 83 1.19 -12.95 7.30
C TYR A 83 1.36 -14.24 6.49
N LYS A 84 0.26 -14.95 6.25
CA LYS A 84 0.25 -16.29 5.63
C LYS A 84 0.22 -16.26 4.12
N GLU A 85 -0.48 -15.29 3.54
CA GLU A 85 -0.73 -15.20 2.11
C GLU A 85 0.19 -14.18 1.45
N GLU A 86 0.64 -14.53 0.24
CA GLU A 86 1.28 -13.57 -0.64
C GLU A 86 0.23 -12.55 -1.11
N ILE A 87 0.43 -11.28 -0.71
CA ILE A 87 -0.47 -10.19 -1.10
C ILE A 87 -0.38 -9.99 -2.62
N PHE A 88 0.80 -10.15 -3.21
CA PHE A 88 1.05 -10.33 -4.64
C PHE A 88 2.50 -10.73 -4.95
#